data_AF-A0A3N8C7C9-F1
#
_entry.id   AF-A0A3N8C7C9-F1
#
_cell.length_a   1.000
_cell.length_b   1.000
_cell.length_c   1.000
_cell.angle_alpha   90.00
_cell.angle_beta   90.00
_cell.angle_gamma   90.00
#
_symmetry.space_group_name_H-M   'P 1'
#
loop_
_entity.id
_entity.type
_entity.pdbx_description
1 polymer ?
#
loop_
_entity_poly.entity_id
_entity_poly.type
_entity_poly.pdbx_seq_one_letter_code
_entity_poly.pdbx_strand_id
1 'polypeptide(L)'
;MGPHPRRRIGNAGPAGEAAVIPDTSFPAATTRADSDAVRAALSGLGYPLRTVVALSAALALAVSIGVLPVGRGVVWGLAAVIIALSLLIIWLHSRRLTRARERNVHVIAQLGAATADLPVALRTRMPLALVTGDGLPALFDRGRAARFVHVGDGAIWLRADRPQDLPRLAVAVRQWRDGHAPDCIVLSVAPGLHANTDTLSQSLRVIRQAVADASRMLGMHLPGYVAIYQRLSNAEPAAASPTGESTVRWYGMSTGSPVTDLRCLDTAIDAAESDALHAGGDRTVAARAAGLGSMLGWTRRIVFDPLTDHRQPAPPWPPFGAGWIDHGPAAGPGKPWEREVRSLTGISPAALPASPLPWPLPQPLLDAMPRRAWRSPRVAAVAHVIAIAACAAAVATWGAANNNEKLMTRIGGHLERYHRIPATQDAARRDALKALASDRDQLDRYARVGVPLRLSFGTYRGSRLLPAIDDAIASYEPPPPPPAVVTLDSMSLFDSGNARLKSGTTRAMVDAIELIKAHPGKRVLIAGYADDQGRPDRNLTLSIARASAVRDWLVDASGLPATQFAIQGYGDTRPIADNTTPQGRARNRRVEITLVPDTPAAAVPGAAR
;
A
#
# COMPACT_ATOMS: atom_id res chain seq x y z
N MET A 1 57.25 -32.39 -64.22
CA MET A 1 56.29 -31.27 -64.28
C MET A 1 56.34 -30.54 -62.95
N GLY A 2 57.26 -29.58 -62.83
CA GLY A 2 57.49 -28.79 -61.61
C GLY A 2 56.97 -27.36 -61.78
N PRO A 3 56.58 -26.69 -60.69
CA PRO A 3 55.83 -25.43 -60.75
C PRO A 3 56.74 -24.24 -61.11
N HIS A 4 56.21 -23.34 -61.95
CA HIS A 4 56.88 -22.11 -62.34
C HIS A 4 57.07 -21.14 -61.16
N PRO A 5 58.25 -20.49 -61.04
CA PRO A 5 58.57 -19.57 -59.95
C PRO A 5 58.21 -18.11 -60.23
N ARG A 6 58.04 -17.37 -59.12
CA ARG A 6 57.83 -15.93 -59.01
C ARG A 6 58.92 -15.10 -59.72
N ARG A 7 58.52 -13.95 -60.29
CA ARG A 7 59.39 -12.80 -60.52
C ARG A 7 58.73 -11.51 -60.01
N ARG A 8 59.43 -10.83 -59.09
CA ARG A 8 59.17 -9.47 -58.57
C ARG A 8 59.58 -8.42 -59.61
N ILE A 9 58.74 -7.40 -59.81
CA ILE A 9 59.07 -5.98 -60.06
C ILE A 9 57.83 -5.25 -59.51
N GLY A 10 57.84 -4.47 -58.43
CA GLY A 10 58.67 -3.29 -58.15
C GLY A 10 57.80 -2.06 -58.38
N ASN A 11 57.12 -1.55 -57.34
CA ASN A 11 56.67 -0.16 -57.34
C ASN A 11 56.64 0.39 -55.92
N ALA A 12 57.43 1.44 -55.71
CA ALA A 12 57.49 2.23 -54.50
C ALA A 12 56.32 3.22 -54.48
N GLY A 13 55.69 3.38 -53.30
CA GLY A 13 54.69 4.40 -53.01
C GLY A 13 54.64 4.63 -51.49
N PRO A 14 54.57 5.88 -51.03
CA PRO A 14 55.10 6.28 -49.72
C PRO A 14 54.14 6.05 -48.54
N ALA A 15 54.75 6.08 -47.36
CA ALA A 15 54.14 6.01 -46.05
C ALA A 15 52.93 6.94 -45.89
N GLY A 16 51.83 6.35 -45.43
CA GLY A 16 50.67 7.02 -44.87
C GLY A 16 50.29 6.27 -43.60
N GLU A 17 50.97 6.59 -42.51
CA GLU A 17 50.70 6.10 -41.17
C GLU A 17 49.31 6.60 -40.75
N ALA A 18 48.30 5.73 -40.90
CA ALA A 18 46.98 5.94 -40.33
C ALA A 18 47.12 5.84 -38.80
N ALA A 19 47.32 6.98 -38.15
CA ALA A 19 47.25 7.11 -36.71
C ALA A 19 45.83 6.73 -36.26
N VAL A 20 45.70 5.49 -35.80
CA VAL A 20 44.55 5.00 -35.03
C VAL A 20 44.47 5.87 -33.78
N ILE A 21 43.46 6.75 -33.74
CA ILE A 21 43.11 7.52 -32.55
C ILE A 21 42.78 6.50 -31.45
N PRO A 22 43.46 6.51 -30.29
CA PRO A 22 43.15 5.56 -29.24
C PRO A 22 41.73 5.80 -28.74
N ASP A 23 40.99 4.70 -28.54
CA ASP A 23 39.75 4.69 -27.78
C ASP A 23 39.97 5.45 -26.47
N THR A 24 39.35 6.62 -26.34
CA THR A 24 39.19 7.31 -25.05
C THR A 24 38.16 6.53 -24.23
N SER A 25 38.58 5.33 -23.83
CA SER A 25 37.95 4.57 -22.77
C SER A 25 38.02 5.39 -21.49
N PHE A 26 36.87 5.46 -20.81
CA PHE A 26 36.73 6.08 -19.49
C PHE A 26 37.88 5.66 -18.57
N PRO A 27 38.53 6.58 -17.83
CA PRO A 27 39.63 6.23 -16.95
C PRO A 27 39.16 5.20 -15.91
N ALA A 28 39.90 4.10 -15.80
CA ALA A 28 39.56 2.98 -14.93
C ALA A 28 39.95 3.23 -13.47
N ALA A 29 39.09 2.71 -12.57
CA ALA A 29 39.26 2.47 -11.13
C ALA A 29 39.24 3.68 -10.17
N THR A 30 38.04 4.02 -9.67
CA THR A 30 37.86 4.54 -8.31
C THR A 30 37.88 3.38 -7.31
N THR A 31 38.50 3.57 -6.14
CA THR A 31 38.69 2.53 -5.12
C THR A 31 37.37 1.99 -4.56
N ARG A 32 37.38 0.80 -3.95
CA ARG A 32 36.20 0.20 -3.29
C ARG A 32 35.62 1.12 -2.21
N ALA A 33 36.46 1.90 -1.52
CA ALA A 33 36.07 2.89 -0.52
C ALA A 33 35.24 4.05 -1.12
N ASP A 34 35.63 4.58 -2.28
CA ASP A 34 34.84 5.62 -2.98
C ASP A 34 33.46 5.09 -3.40
N SER A 35 33.39 3.82 -3.79
CA SER A 35 32.12 3.18 -4.19
C SER A 35 31.16 2.96 -3.01
N ASP A 36 31.68 2.85 -1.79
CA ASP A 36 30.89 2.73 -0.56
C ASP A 36 30.44 4.12 -0.05
N ALA A 37 31.30 5.14 -0.15
CA ALA A 37 30.94 6.54 0.15
C ALA A 37 29.88 7.09 -0.82
N VAL A 38 30.00 6.80 -2.13
CA VAL A 38 28.97 7.12 -3.13
C VAL A 38 27.67 6.34 -2.86
N ARG A 39 27.75 5.07 -2.44
CA ARG A 39 26.57 4.29 -2.03
C ARG A 39 25.89 4.88 -0.80
N ALA A 40 26.65 5.37 0.18
CA ALA A 40 26.13 6.04 1.36
C ALA A 40 25.49 7.40 1.02
N ALA A 41 26.11 8.21 0.16
CA ALA A 41 25.56 9.49 -0.30
C ALA A 41 24.26 9.34 -1.13
N LEU A 42 24.12 8.23 -1.85
CA LEU A 42 22.90 7.85 -2.57
C LEU A 42 21.87 7.11 -1.70
N SER A 43 22.22 6.78 -0.45
CA SER A 43 21.31 6.10 0.48
C SER A 43 20.36 7.14 1.09
N GLY A 44 19.06 6.94 0.87
CA GLY A 44 18.01 7.87 1.32
C GLY A 44 17.39 8.74 0.22
N LEU A 45 17.99 8.82 -0.97
CA LEU A 45 17.37 9.49 -2.12
C LEU A 45 16.47 8.49 -2.86
N GLY A 46 15.18 8.82 -2.98
CA GLY A 46 14.20 8.15 -3.82
C GLY A 46 12.84 7.97 -3.15
N TYR A 47 11.88 7.43 -3.90
CA TYR A 47 10.65 6.89 -3.34
C TYR A 47 11.00 5.71 -2.43
N PRO A 48 10.64 5.71 -1.13
CA PRO A 48 11.03 4.67 -0.18
C PRO A 48 10.16 3.41 -0.32
N LEU A 49 10.17 2.80 -1.52
CA LEU A 49 9.29 1.69 -1.91
C LEU A 49 9.30 0.54 -0.89
N ARG A 50 10.49 0.17 -0.39
CA ARG A 50 10.63 -0.93 0.57
C ARG A 50 9.81 -0.69 1.83
N THR A 51 9.83 0.54 2.35
CA THR A 51 9.08 0.91 3.56
C THR A 51 7.58 0.96 3.29
N VAL A 52 7.16 1.51 2.15
CA VAL A 52 5.74 1.57 1.76
C VAL A 52 5.17 0.17 1.54
N VAL A 53 5.90 -0.69 0.83
CA VAL A 53 5.50 -2.09 0.60
C VAL A 53 5.44 -2.85 1.93
N ALA A 54 6.47 -2.75 2.77
CA ALA A 54 6.47 -3.40 4.09
C ALA A 54 5.30 -2.94 4.97
N LEU A 55 5.01 -1.63 5.01
CA LEU A 55 3.87 -1.09 5.75
C LEU A 55 2.54 -1.58 5.18
N SER A 56 2.39 -1.59 3.85
CA SER A 56 1.18 -2.10 3.19
C SER A 56 0.94 -3.58 3.49
N ALA A 57 2.00 -4.39 3.49
CA ALA A 57 1.93 -5.80 3.86
C ALA A 57 1.56 -6.00 5.33
N ALA A 58 2.18 -5.21 6.24
CA ALA A 58 1.86 -5.26 7.66
C ALA A 58 0.40 -4.87 7.94
N LEU A 59 -0.10 -3.81 7.32
CA LEU A 59 -1.50 -3.39 7.44
C LEU A 59 -2.46 -4.43 6.87
N ALA A 60 -2.18 -4.94 5.66
CA ALA A 60 -2.99 -5.99 5.06
C ALA A 60 -3.03 -7.25 5.93
N LEU A 61 -1.90 -7.65 6.52
CA LEU A 61 -1.82 -8.80 7.42
C LEU A 61 -2.59 -8.55 8.72
N ALA A 62 -2.43 -7.37 9.33
CA ALA A 62 -3.13 -6.99 10.56
C ALA A 62 -4.66 -7.01 10.38
N VAL A 63 -5.16 -6.47 9.25
CA VAL A 63 -6.58 -6.50 8.91
C VAL A 63 -7.06 -7.93 8.63
N SER A 64 -6.27 -8.73 7.89
CA SER A 64 -6.62 -10.12 7.57
C SER A 64 -6.70 -11.01 8.80
N ILE A 65 -5.76 -10.87 9.74
CA ILE A 65 -5.70 -11.69 10.97
C ILE A 65 -6.68 -11.17 12.03
N GLY A 66 -6.74 -9.85 12.20
CA GLY A 66 -7.40 -9.22 13.34
C GLY A 66 -8.90 -8.99 13.16
N VAL A 67 -9.38 -8.86 11.92
CA VAL A 67 -10.71 -8.29 11.66
C VAL A 67 -11.52 -9.08 10.63
N LEU A 68 -10.91 -9.60 9.56
CA LEU A 68 -11.67 -10.23 8.49
C LEU A 68 -12.51 -11.44 8.95
N PRO A 69 -13.74 -11.60 8.44
CA PRO A 69 -14.68 -12.64 8.83
C PRO A 69 -14.41 -13.97 8.09
N VAL A 70 -13.14 -14.40 8.02
CA VAL A 70 -12.69 -15.58 7.24
C VAL A 70 -12.08 -16.67 8.13
N GLY A 71 -12.14 -17.92 7.68
CA GLY A 71 -11.58 -19.06 8.39
C GLY A 71 -10.05 -19.00 8.51
N ARG A 72 -9.49 -19.58 9.59
CA ARG A 72 -8.05 -19.55 9.87
C ARG A 72 -7.18 -20.04 8.70
N GLY A 73 -7.60 -21.08 7.99
CA GLY A 73 -6.87 -21.59 6.82
C GLY A 73 -6.73 -20.56 5.68
N VAL A 74 -7.81 -19.81 5.40
CA VAL A 74 -7.82 -18.75 4.39
C VAL A 74 -6.93 -17.57 4.82
N VAL A 75 -6.95 -17.22 6.11
CA VAL A 75 -6.07 -16.17 6.66
C VAL A 75 -4.59 -16.51 6.44
N TRP A 76 -4.18 -17.74 6.74
CA TRP A 76 -2.79 -18.18 6.53
C TRP A 76 -2.40 -18.21 5.04
N GLY A 77 -3.30 -18.62 4.15
CA GLY A 77 -3.08 -18.57 2.71
C GLY A 77 -2.88 -17.13 2.20
N LEU A 78 -3.75 -16.20 2.60
CA LEU A 78 -3.63 -14.78 2.27
C LEU A 78 -2.32 -14.18 2.81
N ALA A 79 -1.95 -14.50 4.05
CA ALA A 79 -0.71 -14.05 4.66
C ALA A 79 0.53 -14.47 3.84
N ALA A 80 0.58 -15.74 3.43
CA ALA A 80 1.68 -16.26 2.61
C ALA A 80 1.77 -15.53 1.25
N VAL A 81 0.63 -15.29 0.59
CA VAL A 81 0.57 -14.57 -0.69
C VAL A 81 1.02 -13.11 -0.53
N ILE A 82 0.55 -12.40 0.51
CA ILE A 82 0.94 -11.00 0.79
C ILE A 82 2.46 -10.90 1.00
N ILE A 83 3.03 -11.80 1.80
CA ILE A 83 4.47 -11.82 2.08
C ILE A 83 5.26 -12.13 0.80
N ALA A 84 4.88 -13.17 0.05
CA ALA A 84 5.56 -13.55 -1.18
C ALA A 84 5.54 -12.44 -2.24
N LEU A 85 4.38 -11.81 -2.45
CA LEU A 85 4.24 -10.71 -3.41
C LEU A 85 5.06 -9.49 -2.98
N SER A 86 5.07 -9.16 -1.69
CA SER A 86 5.84 -8.04 -1.14
C SER A 86 7.34 -8.24 -1.34
N LEU A 87 7.84 -9.45 -1.04
CA LEU A 87 9.24 -9.82 -1.27
C LEU A 87 9.59 -9.80 -2.76
N LEU A 88 8.71 -10.29 -3.63
CA LEU A 88 8.91 -10.26 -5.08
C LEU A 88 9.01 -8.82 -5.61
N ILE A 89 8.12 -7.93 -5.19
CA ILE A 89 8.14 -6.51 -5.58
C ILE A 89 9.43 -5.84 -5.11
N ILE A 90 9.82 -6.05 -3.84
CA ILE A 90 11.06 -5.51 -3.28
C ILE A 90 12.28 -6.04 -4.04
N TRP A 91 12.31 -7.34 -4.34
CA TRP A 91 13.41 -7.97 -5.07
C TRP A 91 13.51 -7.46 -6.50
N LEU A 92 12.40 -7.43 -7.26
CA LEU A 92 12.36 -6.93 -8.63
C LEU A 92 12.80 -5.47 -8.71
N HIS A 93 12.29 -4.62 -7.81
CA HIS A 93 12.68 -3.23 -7.75
C HIS A 93 14.15 -3.06 -7.39
N SER A 94 14.63 -3.77 -6.36
CA SER A 94 16.03 -3.72 -5.95
C SER A 94 16.96 -4.19 -7.07
N ARG A 95 16.60 -5.26 -7.78
CA ARG A 95 17.38 -5.78 -8.91
C ARG A 95 17.42 -4.79 -10.08
N ARG A 96 16.28 -4.15 -10.41
CA ARG A 96 16.22 -3.09 -11.44
C ARG A 96 17.07 -1.88 -11.06
N LEU A 97 16.97 -1.41 -9.82
CA LEU A 97 17.72 -0.26 -9.33
C LEU A 97 19.23 -0.53 -9.30
N THR A 98 19.62 -1.72 -8.81
CA THR A 98 21.04 -2.12 -8.71
C THR A 98 21.65 -2.21 -10.10
N ARG A 99 20.99 -2.88 -11.06
CA ARG A 99 21.44 -2.94 -12.46
C ARG A 99 21.55 -1.56 -13.12
N ALA A 100 20.59 -0.67 -12.83
CA ALA A 100 20.61 0.69 -13.38
C ALA A 100 21.74 1.53 -12.78
N ARG A 101 22.01 1.37 -11.47
CA ARG A 101 23.12 2.03 -10.79
C ARG A 101 24.47 1.51 -11.26
N GLU A 102 24.66 0.18 -11.35
CA GLU A 102 25.87 -0.47 -11.88
C GLU A 102 26.25 0.07 -13.26
N ARG A 103 25.27 0.25 -14.14
CA ARG A 103 25.48 0.85 -15.47
C ARG A 103 25.90 2.32 -15.43
N ASN A 104 25.59 3.05 -14.38
CA ASN A 104 25.80 4.51 -14.27
C ASN A 104 26.79 4.92 -13.18
N VAL A 105 27.43 3.97 -12.47
CA VAL A 105 28.29 4.25 -11.30
C VAL A 105 29.34 5.30 -11.61
N HIS A 106 30.01 5.18 -12.75
CA HIS A 106 31.09 6.09 -13.12
C HIS A 106 30.61 7.55 -13.28
N VAL A 107 29.49 7.75 -13.97
CA VAL A 107 28.86 9.07 -14.18
C VAL A 107 28.42 9.66 -12.84
N ILE A 108 27.80 8.84 -11.99
CA ILE A 108 27.32 9.28 -10.67
C ILE A 108 28.48 9.61 -9.74
N ALA A 109 29.58 8.84 -9.79
CA ALA A 109 30.78 9.11 -9.01
C ALA A 109 31.45 10.43 -9.43
N GLN A 110 31.56 10.69 -10.74
CA GLN A 110 32.10 11.96 -11.24
C GLN A 110 31.22 13.16 -10.90
N LEU A 111 29.89 13.04 -11.03
CA LEU A 111 28.93 14.04 -10.58
C LEU A 111 29.07 14.29 -9.06
N GLY A 112 29.18 13.22 -8.27
CA GLY A 112 29.37 13.28 -6.83
C GLY A 112 30.66 14.02 -6.44
N ALA A 113 31.77 13.69 -7.09
CA ALA A 113 33.07 14.33 -6.86
C ALA A 113 33.08 15.81 -7.28
N ALA A 114 32.56 16.13 -8.48
CA ALA A 114 32.55 17.50 -8.99
C ALA A 114 31.60 18.44 -8.24
N THR A 115 30.63 17.88 -7.53
CA THR A 115 29.68 18.66 -6.72
C THR A 115 29.95 18.53 -5.23
N ALA A 116 31.01 17.83 -4.80
CA ALA A 116 31.25 17.45 -3.39
C ALA A 116 31.18 18.62 -2.42
N ASP A 117 31.62 19.81 -2.86
CA ASP A 117 31.66 21.03 -2.05
C ASP A 117 30.33 21.81 -1.99
N LEU A 118 29.33 21.42 -2.80
CA LEU A 118 28.02 22.07 -2.79
C LEU A 118 27.11 21.50 -1.69
N PRO A 119 26.36 22.33 -0.95
CA PRO A 119 25.29 21.85 -0.08
C PRO A 119 24.23 21.05 -0.85
N VAL A 120 23.72 19.95 -0.27
CA VAL A 120 22.74 19.05 -0.91
C VAL A 120 21.47 19.80 -1.34
N ALA A 121 21.00 20.77 -0.55
CA ALA A 121 19.86 21.62 -0.88
C ALA A 121 20.10 22.50 -2.13
N LEU A 122 21.35 22.90 -2.37
CA LEU A 122 21.73 23.72 -3.52
C LEU A 122 21.86 22.83 -4.78
N ARG A 123 22.47 21.64 -4.64
CA ARG A 123 22.59 20.64 -5.73
C ARG A 123 21.24 20.23 -6.32
N THR A 124 20.21 20.17 -5.48
CA THR A 124 18.86 19.74 -5.88
C THR A 124 18.05 20.86 -6.53
N ARG A 125 18.36 22.13 -6.23
CA ARG A 125 17.63 23.31 -6.73
C ARG A 125 18.31 24.04 -7.89
N MET A 126 19.60 23.83 -8.11
CA MET A 126 20.30 24.43 -9.24
C MET A 126 19.80 23.84 -10.57
N PRO A 127 19.59 24.69 -11.61
CA PRO A 127 19.45 24.25 -12.99
C PRO A 127 20.56 23.29 -13.40
N LEU A 128 20.20 22.17 -14.03
CA LEU A 128 21.15 21.23 -14.61
C LEU A 128 20.92 21.09 -16.11
N ALA A 129 21.91 21.50 -16.88
CA ALA A 129 21.93 21.46 -18.34
C ALA A 129 22.86 20.34 -18.83
N LEU A 130 22.34 19.46 -19.69
CA LEU A 130 23.16 18.51 -20.46
C LEU A 130 23.66 19.20 -21.73
N VAL A 131 24.97 19.31 -21.94
CA VAL A 131 25.55 20.00 -23.10
C VAL A 131 26.12 18.97 -24.08
N THR A 132 25.66 18.99 -25.32
CA THR A 132 26.13 18.11 -26.41
C THR A 132 26.44 18.92 -27.66
N GLY A 133 27.22 18.35 -28.58
CA GLY A 133 27.49 18.94 -29.88
C GLY A 133 28.95 19.33 -30.03
N ASP A 134 29.19 20.51 -30.60
CA ASP A 134 30.51 20.95 -31.03
C ASP A 134 31.27 21.68 -29.93
N GLY A 135 32.61 21.66 -30.01
CA GLY A 135 33.47 22.50 -29.16
C GLY A 135 33.41 22.20 -27.65
N LEU A 136 32.94 21.01 -27.24
CA LEU A 136 32.84 20.64 -25.83
C LEU A 136 34.17 20.73 -25.06
N PRO A 137 35.33 20.32 -25.59
CA PRO A 137 36.62 20.57 -24.94
C PRO A 137 36.88 22.05 -24.69
N ALA A 138 36.55 22.91 -25.64
CA ALA A 138 36.75 24.36 -25.53
C ALA A 138 35.86 24.99 -24.44
N LEU A 139 34.68 24.44 -24.20
CA LEU A 139 33.75 24.91 -23.17
C LEU A 139 34.13 24.44 -21.76
N PHE A 140 34.51 23.17 -21.62
CA PHE A 140 34.65 22.53 -20.31
C PHE A 140 36.08 22.44 -19.81
N ASP A 141 37.05 22.21 -20.69
CA ASP A 141 38.41 21.92 -20.26
C ASP A 141 39.06 23.19 -19.70
N ARG A 142 39.89 23.01 -18.67
CA ARG A 142 40.60 24.10 -17.99
C ARG A 142 42.06 23.66 -17.82
N GLY A 143 42.96 24.29 -18.57
CA GLY A 143 44.36 23.87 -18.63
C GLY A 143 44.51 22.49 -19.28
N ARG A 144 45.26 21.57 -18.66
CA ARG A 144 45.46 20.19 -19.15
C ARG A 144 44.42 19.19 -18.66
N ALA A 145 43.47 19.61 -17.81
CA ALA A 145 42.50 18.72 -17.18
C ALA A 145 41.17 18.74 -17.94
N ALA A 146 40.77 17.57 -18.46
CA ALA A 146 39.44 17.38 -19.01
C ALA A 146 38.40 17.43 -17.89
N ARG A 147 37.38 18.29 -18.03
CA ARG A 147 36.29 18.39 -17.04
C ARG A 147 34.99 17.87 -17.63
N PHE A 148 34.37 16.96 -16.91
CA PHE A 148 33.09 16.38 -17.28
C PHE A 148 31.90 17.20 -16.76
N VAL A 149 32.10 17.90 -15.64
CA VAL A 149 31.10 18.73 -14.97
C VAL A 149 31.69 20.11 -14.74
N HIS A 150 30.91 21.15 -15.01
CA HIS A 150 31.23 22.51 -14.62
C HIS A 150 30.12 23.06 -13.74
N VAL A 151 30.49 23.58 -12.57
CA VAL A 151 29.58 24.29 -11.68
C VAL A 151 30.02 25.74 -11.70
N GLY A 152 29.13 26.61 -12.15
CA GLY A 152 29.40 28.04 -12.32
C GLY A 152 28.14 28.74 -12.78
N ASP A 153 28.07 30.06 -12.59
CA ASP A 153 27.07 30.88 -13.24
C ASP A 153 25.62 30.47 -12.90
N GLY A 154 25.41 29.99 -11.67
CA GLY A 154 24.11 29.58 -11.15
C GLY A 154 23.57 28.23 -11.67
N ALA A 155 24.33 27.48 -12.47
CA ALA A 155 23.90 26.19 -13.05
C ALA A 155 24.96 25.08 -12.94
N ILE A 156 24.51 23.83 -13.09
CA ILE A 156 25.34 22.64 -13.22
C ILE A 156 25.34 22.23 -14.69
N TRP A 157 26.49 22.30 -15.33
CA TRP A 157 26.68 21.95 -16.73
C TRP A 157 27.33 20.57 -16.81
N LEU A 158 26.68 19.65 -17.51
CA LEU A 158 27.18 18.29 -17.69
C LEU A 158 27.53 18.07 -19.16
N ARG A 159 28.79 17.71 -19.43
CA ARG A 159 29.27 17.42 -20.78
C ARG A 159 28.76 16.06 -21.26
N ALA A 160 28.23 16.01 -22.48
CA ALA A 160 27.84 14.79 -23.18
C ALA A 160 28.62 14.70 -24.50
N ASP A 161 29.78 14.03 -24.45
CA ASP A 161 30.71 13.94 -25.58
C ASP A 161 30.11 13.28 -26.82
N ARG A 162 29.33 12.22 -26.62
CA ARG A 162 28.59 11.56 -27.70
C ARG A 162 27.11 11.83 -27.48
N PRO A 163 26.36 12.24 -28.52
CA PRO A 163 24.92 12.44 -28.39
C PRO A 163 24.21 11.20 -27.84
N GLN A 164 24.68 10.01 -28.22
CA GLN A 164 24.16 8.70 -27.79
C GLN A 164 24.25 8.47 -26.28
N ASP A 165 25.09 9.21 -25.55
CA ASP A 165 25.18 9.13 -24.10
C ASP A 165 24.07 9.94 -23.40
N LEU A 166 23.40 10.87 -24.08
CA LEU A 166 22.34 11.71 -23.50
C LEU A 166 21.27 10.91 -22.74
N PRO A 167 20.69 9.81 -23.28
CA PRO A 167 19.67 9.05 -22.55
C PRO A 167 20.22 8.43 -21.25
N ARG A 168 21.47 7.93 -21.30
CA ARG A 168 22.14 7.34 -20.14
C ARG A 168 22.44 8.39 -19.08
N LEU A 169 23.00 9.53 -19.49
CA LEU A 169 23.32 10.67 -18.61
C LEU A 169 22.07 11.26 -17.98
N ALA A 170 20.99 11.42 -18.75
CA ALA A 170 19.72 11.91 -18.25
C ALA A 170 19.15 11.02 -17.13
N VAL A 171 19.22 9.70 -17.29
CA VAL A 171 18.81 8.75 -16.24
C VAL A 171 19.77 8.79 -15.05
N ALA A 172 21.08 8.90 -15.27
CA ALA A 172 22.06 9.02 -14.19
C ALA A 172 21.82 10.28 -13.34
N VAL A 173 21.57 11.43 -13.99
CA VAL A 173 21.20 12.69 -13.32
C VAL A 173 19.92 12.51 -12.51
N ARG A 174 18.89 11.86 -13.07
CA ARG A 174 17.65 11.58 -12.34
C ARG A 174 17.88 10.74 -11.10
N GLN A 175 18.76 9.75 -11.17
CA GLN A 175 19.11 8.92 -10.02
C GLN A 175 19.91 9.68 -8.98
N TRP A 176 20.77 10.60 -9.41
CA TRP A 176 21.60 11.44 -8.56
C TRP A 176 20.79 12.54 -7.85
N ARG A 177 19.81 13.18 -8.51
CA ARG A 177 18.95 14.25 -7.95
C ARG A 177 17.61 13.75 -7.37
N ASP A 178 17.59 12.62 -6.66
CA ASP A 178 16.38 12.14 -5.97
C ASP A 178 15.12 12.05 -6.87
N GLY A 179 15.29 11.56 -8.11
CA GLY A 179 14.20 11.44 -9.08
C GLY A 179 13.93 12.70 -9.90
N HIS A 180 14.65 13.80 -9.69
CA HIS A 180 14.57 15.01 -10.51
C HIS A 180 15.37 14.85 -11.81
N ALA A 181 14.71 14.92 -12.97
CA ALA A 181 15.35 14.87 -14.27
C ALA A 181 16.29 16.07 -14.51
N PRO A 182 17.20 16.01 -15.51
CA PRO A 182 17.86 17.22 -16.01
C PRO A 182 16.82 18.26 -16.45
N ASP A 183 17.16 19.54 -16.31
CA ASP A 183 16.23 20.64 -16.58
C ASP A 183 16.14 20.95 -18.06
N CYS A 184 17.25 20.84 -18.80
CA CYS A 184 17.30 21.05 -20.24
C CYS A 184 18.48 20.33 -20.91
N ILE A 185 18.46 20.36 -22.24
CA ILE A 185 19.60 20.00 -23.10
C ILE A 185 20.02 21.25 -23.86
N VAL A 186 21.33 21.51 -23.89
CA VAL A 186 21.94 22.60 -24.64
C VAL A 186 22.75 21.99 -25.77
N LEU A 187 22.40 22.38 -27.00
CA LEU A 187 23.12 22.01 -28.21
C LEU A 187 24.12 23.12 -28.54
N SER A 188 25.40 22.81 -28.41
CA SER A 188 26.49 23.65 -28.90
C SER A 188 26.73 23.36 -30.38
N VAL A 189 26.71 24.39 -31.23
CA VAL A 189 27.03 24.27 -32.66
C VAL A 189 28.12 25.28 -32.99
N ALA A 190 29.18 24.79 -33.62
CA ALA A 190 30.30 25.62 -34.06
C ALA A 190 30.49 25.39 -35.57
N PRO A 191 29.86 26.21 -36.42
CA PRO A 191 29.84 26.01 -37.87
C PRO A 191 31.25 25.87 -38.47
N GLY A 192 32.22 26.64 -37.99
CA GLY A 192 33.62 26.58 -38.43
C GLY A 192 34.36 25.28 -38.12
N LEU A 193 33.80 24.36 -37.32
CA LEU A 193 34.38 23.03 -37.10
C LEU A 193 33.97 22.01 -38.17
N HIS A 194 32.89 22.27 -38.92
CA HIS A 194 32.41 21.34 -39.95
C HIS A 194 33.08 21.59 -41.30
N ALA A 195 33.25 20.53 -42.08
CA ALA A 195 33.81 20.61 -43.43
C ALA A 195 32.72 20.93 -44.48
N ASN A 196 31.50 20.42 -44.27
CA ASN A 196 30.35 20.65 -45.13
C ASN A 196 29.05 20.69 -44.31
N THR A 197 27.96 21.13 -44.95
CA THR A 197 26.62 21.25 -44.34
C THR A 197 25.98 19.88 -44.10
N ASP A 198 26.32 18.88 -44.91
CA ASP A 198 25.77 17.53 -44.82
C ASP A 198 26.23 16.80 -43.53
N THR A 199 27.49 16.95 -43.13
CA THR A 199 28.02 16.37 -41.88
C THR A 199 27.33 16.97 -40.67
N LEU A 200 27.10 18.28 -40.68
CA LEU A 200 26.34 18.95 -39.63
C LEU A 200 24.90 18.45 -39.60
N SER A 201 24.23 18.40 -40.75
CA SER A 201 22.85 17.89 -40.86
C SER A 201 22.72 16.45 -40.36
N GLN A 202 23.71 15.58 -40.64
CA GLN A 202 23.76 14.22 -40.10
C GLN A 202 23.95 14.22 -38.58
N SER A 203 24.85 15.06 -38.04
CA SER A 203 25.07 15.19 -36.60
C SER A 203 23.79 15.64 -35.87
N LEU A 204 23.08 16.64 -36.42
CA LEU A 204 21.82 17.13 -35.88
C LEU A 204 20.74 16.05 -35.83
N ARG A 205 20.66 15.18 -36.85
CA ARG A 205 19.75 14.02 -36.85
C ARG A 205 20.06 13.03 -35.72
N VAL A 206 21.34 12.74 -35.49
CA VAL A 206 21.77 11.86 -34.39
C VAL A 206 21.44 12.46 -33.03
N ILE A 207 21.67 13.77 -32.87
CA ILE A 207 21.34 14.50 -31.64
C ILE A 207 19.83 14.49 -31.38
N ARG A 208 19.03 14.80 -32.39
CA ARG A 208 17.56 14.76 -32.29
C ARG A 208 17.04 13.39 -31.87
N GLN A 209 17.59 12.32 -32.46
CA GLN A 209 17.26 10.94 -32.05
C GLN A 209 17.63 10.68 -30.59
N ALA A 210 18.83 11.07 -30.16
CA ALA A 210 19.27 10.87 -28.79
C ALA A 210 18.44 11.67 -27.76
N VAL A 211 18.03 12.89 -28.10
CA VAL A 211 17.11 13.69 -27.28
C VAL A 211 15.74 13.01 -27.15
N ALA A 212 15.24 12.44 -28.25
CA ALA A 212 13.99 11.70 -28.25
C ALA A 212 14.07 10.44 -27.36
N ASP A 213 15.18 9.70 -27.44
CA ASP A 213 15.42 8.52 -26.63
C ASP A 213 15.57 8.89 -25.14
N ALA A 214 16.26 9.99 -24.81
CA ALA A 214 16.34 10.52 -23.46
C ALA A 214 14.96 10.90 -22.90
N SER A 215 14.16 11.61 -23.70
CA SER A 215 12.80 11.99 -23.33
C SER A 215 11.91 10.77 -23.08
N ARG A 216 12.02 9.73 -23.92
CA ARG A 216 11.29 8.46 -23.77
C ARG A 216 11.69 7.72 -22.49
N MET A 217 12.99 7.65 -22.18
CA MET A 217 13.49 7.00 -20.96
C MET A 217 13.09 7.74 -19.69
N LEU A 218 12.99 9.07 -19.73
CA LEU A 218 12.53 9.87 -18.59
C LEU A 218 11.01 9.89 -18.43
N GLY A 219 10.26 9.65 -19.52
CA GLY A 219 8.81 9.82 -19.58
C GLY A 219 8.39 11.29 -19.63
N MET A 220 9.25 12.18 -20.13
CA MET A 220 8.99 13.61 -20.25
C MET A 220 9.82 14.26 -21.36
N HIS A 221 9.28 15.30 -22.01
CA HIS A 221 10.03 16.09 -22.98
C HIS A 221 11.05 17.01 -22.28
N LEU A 222 12.29 17.00 -22.77
CA LEU A 222 13.35 17.89 -22.30
C LEU A 222 13.40 19.18 -23.15
N PRO A 223 13.37 20.38 -22.53
CA PRO A 223 13.55 21.64 -23.23
C PRO A 223 14.93 21.69 -23.88
N GLY A 224 14.99 22.22 -25.10
CA GLY A 224 16.21 22.35 -25.88
C GLY A 224 16.62 23.80 -26.08
N TYR A 225 17.91 24.10 -25.91
CA TYR A 225 18.48 25.41 -26.23
C TYR A 225 19.63 25.23 -27.22
N VAL A 226 19.81 26.19 -28.11
CA VAL A 226 20.90 26.14 -29.11
C VAL A 226 21.87 27.29 -28.88
N ALA A 227 23.15 26.97 -28.73
CA ALA A 227 24.23 27.94 -28.58
C ALA A 227 25.15 27.87 -29.80
N ILE A 228 25.25 28.98 -30.53
CA ILE A 228 26.02 29.10 -31.76
C ILE A 228 27.34 29.82 -31.45
N TYR A 229 28.45 29.09 -31.63
CA TYR A 229 29.81 29.58 -31.42
C TYR A 229 30.47 29.86 -32.77
N GLN A 230 30.60 31.13 -33.11
CA GLN A 230 31.32 31.54 -34.31
C GLN A 230 32.12 32.80 -34.04
N ARG A 231 33.37 32.81 -34.53
CA ARG A 231 34.16 34.04 -34.56
C ARG A 231 33.67 34.95 -35.70
N LEU A 232 33.21 36.15 -35.36
CA LEU A 232 32.60 37.13 -36.27
C LEU A 232 33.41 38.43 -36.38
N SER A 233 34.13 38.84 -35.34
CA SER A 233 34.96 40.05 -35.36
C SER A 233 36.40 39.79 -34.88
N ASN A 234 37.30 40.72 -35.17
CA ASN A 234 38.68 40.72 -34.67
C ASN A 234 38.83 41.45 -33.33
N ALA A 235 37.74 41.79 -32.64
CA ALA A 235 37.80 42.48 -31.36
C ALA A 235 38.65 41.65 -30.37
N GLU A 236 39.75 42.22 -29.87
CA GLU A 236 40.50 41.59 -28.78
C GLU A 236 39.56 41.40 -27.58
N PRO A 237 39.66 40.30 -26.83
CA PRO A 237 39.01 40.23 -25.53
C PRO A 237 39.61 41.37 -24.72
N ALA A 238 38.83 42.41 -24.41
CA ALA A 238 39.39 43.59 -23.78
C ALA A 238 40.15 43.15 -22.53
N ALA A 239 41.42 43.52 -22.44
CA ALA A 239 42.07 43.65 -21.15
C ALA A 239 41.11 44.49 -20.29
N ALA A 240 40.68 43.90 -19.16
CA ALA A 240 39.64 44.39 -18.28
C ALA A 240 39.43 45.91 -18.39
N SER A 241 38.28 46.31 -18.94
CA SER A 241 37.80 47.70 -18.77
C SER A 241 37.88 48.03 -17.27
N PRO A 242 38.30 49.25 -16.89
CA PRO A 242 38.44 49.65 -15.49
C PRO A 242 37.11 49.59 -14.69
N THR A 243 35.99 49.37 -15.37
CA THR A 243 34.64 49.17 -14.81
C THR A 243 34.25 47.70 -14.58
N GLY A 244 35.10 46.72 -14.92
CA GLY A 244 34.88 45.31 -14.57
C GLY A 244 33.77 44.57 -15.34
N GLU A 245 33.13 45.19 -16.33
CA GLU A 245 32.17 44.50 -17.20
C GLU A 245 32.90 43.66 -18.26
N SER A 246 32.70 42.35 -18.18
CA SER A 246 33.23 41.37 -19.15
C SER A 246 32.68 41.64 -20.56
N THR A 247 33.56 41.75 -21.56
CA THR A 247 33.21 42.01 -22.98
C THR A 247 32.52 40.86 -23.71
N VAL A 248 32.09 39.84 -22.97
CA VAL A 248 31.46 38.63 -23.51
C VAL A 248 29.96 38.85 -23.60
N ARG A 249 29.47 39.14 -24.81
CA ARG A 249 28.04 39.40 -25.05
C ARG A 249 27.38 38.28 -25.84
N TRP A 250 26.32 37.73 -25.26
CA TRP A 250 25.40 36.84 -25.94
C TRP A 250 24.30 37.66 -26.62
N TYR A 251 23.99 37.31 -27.86
CA TYR A 251 22.87 37.84 -28.62
C TYR A 251 21.87 36.72 -28.80
N GLY A 252 20.59 36.95 -28.54
CA GLY A 252 19.59 35.89 -28.63
C GLY A 252 18.50 36.02 -27.61
N MET A 253 17.75 34.94 -27.45
CA MET A 253 16.62 34.89 -26.53
C MET A 253 16.48 33.53 -25.87
N SER A 254 15.92 33.54 -24.67
CA SER A 254 15.48 32.36 -23.95
C SER A 254 14.01 32.51 -23.59
N THR A 255 13.25 31.43 -23.66
CA THR A 255 11.84 31.42 -23.28
C THR A 255 11.47 30.18 -22.48
N GLY A 256 10.37 30.28 -21.73
CA GLY A 256 9.83 29.18 -20.94
C GLY A 256 9.06 28.12 -21.75
N SER A 257 8.88 28.32 -23.06
CA SER A 257 8.05 27.48 -23.93
C SER A 257 8.76 27.24 -25.28
N PRO A 258 8.37 26.23 -26.06
CA PRO A 258 8.95 26.05 -27.39
C PRO A 258 8.73 27.29 -28.27
N VAL A 259 9.77 27.74 -28.97
CA VAL A 259 9.67 28.81 -29.95
C VAL A 259 8.90 28.30 -31.15
N THR A 260 7.71 28.87 -31.40
CA THR A 260 6.84 28.49 -32.52
C THR A 260 7.06 29.35 -33.77
N ASP A 261 7.43 30.62 -33.57
CA ASP A 261 7.75 31.54 -34.66
C ASP A 261 9.23 31.93 -34.57
N LEU A 262 10.04 31.49 -35.52
CA LEU A 262 11.47 31.78 -35.54
C LEU A 262 11.76 33.27 -35.78
N ARG A 263 10.79 34.09 -36.22
CA ARG A 263 10.95 35.55 -36.36
C ARG A 263 11.26 36.25 -35.05
N CYS A 264 10.87 35.70 -33.90
CA CYS A 264 11.23 36.29 -32.61
C CYS A 264 12.75 36.35 -32.39
N LEU A 265 13.52 35.52 -33.11
CA LEU A 265 14.99 35.55 -33.09
C LEU A 265 15.59 36.78 -33.80
N ASP A 266 14.81 37.52 -34.60
CA ASP A 266 15.27 38.78 -35.22
C ASP A 266 15.60 39.84 -34.15
N THR A 267 15.07 39.70 -32.93
CA THR A 267 15.49 40.52 -31.78
C THR A 267 16.99 40.44 -31.48
N ALA A 268 17.65 39.33 -31.85
CA ALA A 268 19.10 39.20 -31.74
C ALA A 268 19.84 40.10 -32.76
N ILE A 269 19.27 40.27 -33.96
CA ILE A 269 19.77 41.20 -34.98
C ILE A 269 19.54 42.62 -34.50
N ASP A 270 18.32 42.96 -34.07
CA ASP A 270 17.99 44.31 -33.59
C ASP A 270 18.92 44.73 -32.44
N ALA A 271 19.23 43.81 -31.52
CA ALA A 271 20.18 44.06 -30.44
C ALA A 271 21.62 44.29 -30.94
N ALA A 272 22.08 43.52 -31.94
CA ALA A 272 23.41 43.67 -32.52
C ALA A 272 23.54 44.95 -33.37
N GLU A 273 22.51 45.30 -34.13
CA GLU A 273 22.43 46.55 -34.89
C GLU A 273 22.37 47.75 -33.96
N SER A 274 21.57 47.67 -32.90
CA SER A 274 21.54 48.70 -31.85
C SER A 274 22.93 48.92 -31.26
N ASP A 275 23.66 47.87 -30.91
CA ASP A 275 25.04 48.00 -30.43
C ASP A 275 25.97 48.70 -31.43
N ALA A 276 25.86 48.34 -32.72
CA ALA A 276 26.66 48.96 -33.77
C ALA A 276 26.36 50.46 -33.94
N LEU A 277 25.09 50.86 -33.80
CA LEU A 277 24.67 52.27 -33.82
C LEU A 277 25.23 53.04 -32.61
N HIS A 278 25.21 52.43 -31.42
CA HIS A 278 25.73 53.04 -30.20
C HIS A 278 27.27 53.10 -30.14
N ALA A 279 27.96 52.21 -30.86
CA ALA A 279 29.42 52.14 -30.89
C ALA A 279 30.12 53.23 -31.73
N GLY A 280 29.38 54.25 -32.20
CA GLY A 280 29.97 55.47 -32.78
C GLY A 280 30.82 55.25 -34.04
N GLY A 281 30.56 54.18 -34.81
CA GLY A 281 31.30 53.85 -36.04
C GLY A 281 32.43 52.81 -35.88
N ASP A 282 32.51 52.12 -34.74
CA ASP A 282 33.43 50.99 -34.57
C ASP A 282 33.16 49.88 -35.61
N ARG A 283 34.12 49.69 -36.52
CA ARG A 283 34.05 48.68 -37.59
C ARG A 283 33.96 47.26 -37.05
N THR A 284 34.49 46.98 -35.86
CA THR A 284 34.48 45.64 -35.26
C THR A 284 33.08 45.26 -34.78
N VAL A 285 32.37 46.20 -34.14
CA VAL A 285 30.98 46.02 -33.69
C VAL A 285 30.04 45.96 -34.90
N ALA A 286 30.24 46.81 -35.92
CA ALA A 286 29.49 46.74 -37.16
C ALA A 286 29.69 45.42 -37.92
N ALA A 287 30.93 44.91 -37.99
CA ALA A 287 31.23 43.61 -38.58
C ALA A 287 30.58 42.45 -37.82
N ARG A 288 30.56 42.52 -36.48
CA ARG A 288 29.85 41.54 -35.63
C ARG A 288 28.35 41.53 -35.93
N ALA A 289 27.71 42.70 -36.00
CA ALA A 289 26.28 42.82 -36.30
C ALA A 289 25.93 42.24 -37.69
N ALA A 290 26.69 42.61 -38.72
CA ALA A 290 26.52 42.08 -40.07
C ALA A 290 26.76 40.55 -40.14
N GLY A 291 27.76 40.06 -39.41
CA GLY A 291 28.05 38.63 -39.28
C GLY A 291 26.91 37.87 -38.60
N LEU A 292 26.31 38.44 -37.55
CA LEU A 292 25.19 37.87 -36.83
C LEU A 292 23.93 37.78 -37.69
N GLY A 293 23.61 38.84 -38.45
CA GLY A 293 22.48 38.81 -39.40
C GLY A 293 22.62 37.70 -40.44
N SER A 294 23.83 37.53 -40.98
CA SER A 294 24.14 36.44 -41.92
C SER A 294 24.04 35.06 -41.25
N MET A 295 24.51 34.94 -40.01
CA MET A 295 24.49 33.70 -39.23
C MET A 295 23.06 33.29 -38.84
N LEU A 296 22.17 34.23 -38.52
CA LEU A 296 20.80 33.90 -38.13
C LEU A 296 20.04 33.22 -39.27
N GLY A 297 20.13 33.77 -40.49
CA GLY A 297 19.52 33.19 -41.68
C GLY A 297 20.04 31.79 -41.98
N TRP A 298 21.36 31.60 -41.85
CA TRP A 298 22.01 30.28 -41.95
C TRP A 298 21.52 29.30 -40.87
N THR A 299 21.48 29.74 -39.62
CA THR A 299 21.10 28.92 -38.46
C THR A 299 19.65 28.43 -38.60
N ARG A 300 18.74 29.28 -39.07
CA ARG A 300 17.34 28.88 -39.33
C ARG A 300 17.25 27.69 -40.29
N ARG A 301 17.89 27.79 -41.46
CA ARG A 301 17.84 26.75 -42.50
C ARG A 301 18.60 25.48 -42.14
N ILE A 302 19.80 25.63 -41.58
CA ILE A 302 20.73 24.51 -41.43
C ILE A 302 20.62 23.85 -40.06
N VAL A 303 20.26 24.61 -39.02
CA VAL A 303 20.17 24.08 -37.65
C VAL A 303 18.73 23.87 -37.24
N PHE A 304 17.84 24.87 -37.37
CA PHE A 304 16.48 24.74 -36.85
C PHE A 304 15.60 23.85 -37.72
N ASP A 305 15.61 23.99 -39.04
CA ASP A 305 14.75 23.18 -39.92
C ASP A 305 14.96 21.66 -39.68
N PRO A 306 16.20 21.11 -39.62
CA PRO A 306 16.38 19.69 -39.32
C PRO A 306 15.92 19.25 -37.93
N LEU A 307 15.95 20.16 -36.94
CA LEU A 307 15.50 19.86 -35.57
C LEU A 307 13.97 19.84 -35.48
N THR A 308 13.27 20.67 -36.27
CA THR A 308 11.81 20.77 -36.27
C THR A 308 11.10 19.99 -37.37
N ASP A 309 11.83 19.44 -38.35
CA ASP A 309 11.24 18.74 -39.51
C ASP A 309 10.43 17.51 -39.11
N HIS A 310 9.11 17.58 -39.24
CA HIS A 310 8.18 16.48 -38.92
C HIS A 310 8.32 15.25 -39.83
N ARG A 311 9.04 15.33 -40.95
CA ARG A 311 9.23 14.21 -41.89
C ARG A 311 10.30 13.22 -41.43
N GLN A 312 11.13 13.60 -40.46
CA GLN A 312 12.17 12.71 -39.94
C GLN A 312 11.61 11.70 -38.92
N PRO A 313 12.24 10.52 -38.75
CA PRO A 313 11.74 9.46 -37.87
C PRO A 313 11.67 9.84 -36.38
N ALA A 314 12.60 10.67 -35.90
CA ALA A 314 12.60 11.17 -34.54
C ALA A 314 11.50 12.23 -34.35
N PRO A 315 10.88 12.39 -33.17
CA PRO A 315 9.97 13.52 -32.92
C PRO A 315 10.67 14.87 -33.12
N PRO A 316 9.94 15.91 -33.54
CA PRO A 316 10.48 17.27 -33.67
C PRO A 316 10.96 17.78 -32.31
N TRP A 317 12.06 18.52 -32.31
CA TRP A 317 12.65 19.12 -31.12
C TRP A 317 12.79 20.63 -31.30
N PRO A 318 11.69 21.39 -31.16
CA PRO A 318 11.72 22.84 -31.26
C PRO A 318 12.56 23.46 -30.13
N PRO A 319 13.44 24.42 -30.43
CA PRO A 319 14.22 25.10 -29.41
C PRO A 319 13.32 26.00 -28.55
N PHE A 320 13.64 26.11 -27.27
CA PHE A 320 13.04 27.05 -26.31
C PHE A 320 13.77 28.40 -26.33
N GLY A 321 14.96 28.43 -26.92
CA GLY A 321 15.77 29.62 -27.08
C GLY A 321 17.02 29.32 -27.88
N ALA A 322 17.62 30.37 -28.40
CA ALA A 322 18.88 30.31 -29.12
C ALA A 322 19.74 31.53 -28.82
N GLY A 323 21.05 31.31 -28.77
CA GLY A 323 22.03 32.35 -28.49
C GLY A 323 23.22 32.25 -29.43
N TRP A 324 23.72 33.40 -29.86
CA TRP A 324 24.89 33.58 -30.70
C TRP A 324 25.93 34.36 -29.91
N ILE A 325 27.18 33.99 -30.10
CA ILE A 325 28.30 34.67 -29.47
C ILE A 325 29.47 34.79 -30.44
N ASP A 326 30.19 35.91 -30.34
CA ASP A 326 31.44 36.17 -31.07
C ASP A 326 32.64 35.44 -30.44
N HIS A 327 32.44 34.16 -30.12
CA HIS A 327 33.45 33.23 -29.62
C HIS A 327 33.32 31.92 -30.38
N GLY A 328 34.42 31.32 -30.78
CA GLY A 328 34.37 30.07 -31.52
C GLY A 328 35.69 29.68 -32.18
N PRO A 329 35.64 28.72 -33.12
CA PRO A 329 36.81 28.29 -33.88
C PRO A 329 37.30 29.40 -34.81
N ALA A 330 38.48 29.19 -35.40
CA ALA A 330 39.01 30.10 -36.41
C ALA A 330 38.03 30.21 -37.60
N ALA A 331 37.79 31.43 -38.06
CA ALA A 331 36.94 31.73 -39.21
C ALA A 331 37.76 31.80 -40.50
N GLY A 332 37.18 31.42 -41.62
CA GLY A 332 37.85 31.55 -42.92
C GLY A 332 37.03 31.06 -44.13
N PRO A 333 37.41 31.45 -45.35
CA PRO A 333 36.60 31.30 -46.57
C PRO A 333 36.35 29.84 -47.01
N GLY A 334 36.98 28.87 -46.36
CA GLY A 334 36.88 27.45 -46.70
C GLY A 334 35.74 26.70 -45.99
N LYS A 335 35.03 27.34 -45.06
CA LYS A 335 34.09 26.70 -44.13
C LYS A 335 32.62 26.90 -44.56
N PRO A 336 31.67 26.06 -44.12
CA PRO A 336 30.34 25.96 -44.74
C PRO A 336 29.51 27.25 -44.69
N TRP A 337 29.47 27.92 -43.53
CA TRP A 337 28.68 29.13 -43.40
C TRP A 337 29.34 30.30 -44.14
N GLU A 338 30.67 30.43 -44.14
CA GLU A 338 31.39 31.47 -44.86
C GLU A 338 31.24 31.36 -46.37
N ARG A 339 31.22 30.11 -46.90
CA ARG A 339 30.94 29.87 -48.33
C ARG A 339 29.54 30.32 -48.70
N GLU A 340 28.57 30.11 -47.82
CA GLU A 340 27.18 30.50 -48.04
C GLU A 340 26.98 32.01 -47.92
N VAL A 341 27.64 32.67 -46.96
CA VAL A 341 27.67 34.13 -46.89
C VAL A 341 28.28 34.70 -48.17
N ARG A 342 29.38 34.13 -48.66
CA ARG A 342 29.99 34.54 -49.92
C ARG A 342 29.09 34.31 -51.13
N SER A 343 28.36 33.19 -51.19
CA SER A 343 27.46 32.93 -52.32
C SER A 343 26.24 33.85 -52.33
N LEU A 344 25.73 34.24 -51.15
CA LEU A 344 24.56 35.12 -51.03
C LEU A 344 24.90 36.61 -51.15
N THR A 345 26.03 37.04 -50.59
CA THR A 345 26.39 38.47 -50.48
C THR A 345 27.52 38.90 -51.41
N GLY A 346 28.27 37.95 -52.00
CA GLY A 346 29.53 38.22 -52.71
C GLY A 346 30.71 38.55 -51.79
N ILE A 347 30.48 38.80 -50.50
CA ILE A 347 31.49 39.20 -49.53
C ILE A 347 32.11 37.95 -48.89
N SER A 348 33.44 37.90 -48.85
CA SER A 348 34.16 36.82 -48.15
C SER A 348 34.44 37.24 -46.71
N PRO A 349 33.96 36.51 -45.69
CA PRO A 349 34.29 36.78 -44.30
C PRO A 349 35.80 36.77 -44.06
N ALA A 350 36.28 37.70 -43.23
CA ALA A 350 37.70 37.80 -42.89
C ALA A 350 38.19 36.51 -42.19
N ALA A 351 39.42 36.11 -42.49
CA ALA A 351 40.06 35.03 -41.75
C ALA A 351 40.41 35.53 -40.34
N LEU A 352 39.87 34.88 -39.30
CA LEU A 352 40.04 35.27 -37.90
C LEU A 352 40.60 34.10 -37.10
N PRO A 353 41.56 34.33 -36.17
CA PRO A 353 42.04 33.28 -35.29
C PRO A 353 40.93 32.77 -34.36
N ALA A 354 41.10 31.56 -33.85
CA ALA A 354 40.18 30.99 -32.86
C ALA A 354 40.15 31.84 -31.59
N SER A 355 39.00 31.86 -30.91
CA SER A 355 38.86 32.57 -29.63
C SER A 355 39.70 31.92 -28.54
N PRO A 356 40.17 32.71 -27.55
CA PRO A 356 40.88 32.15 -26.40
C PRO A 356 40.00 31.13 -25.67
N LEU A 357 40.66 30.09 -25.15
CA LEU A 357 40.02 29.11 -24.29
C LEU A 357 40.05 29.58 -22.84
N PRO A 358 39.03 29.25 -22.04
CA PRO A 358 37.83 28.50 -22.43
C PRO A 358 36.76 29.38 -23.11
N TRP A 359 35.92 28.77 -23.93
CA TRP A 359 34.72 29.43 -24.44
C TRP A 359 33.70 29.66 -23.31
N PRO A 360 33.01 30.80 -23.30
CA PRO A 360 31.99 31.11 -22.31
C PRO A 360 30.79 30.18 -22.45
N LEU A 361 30.19 29.78 -21.33
CA LEU A 361 28.98 28.96 -21.33
C LEU A 361 27.74 29.81 -21.65
N PRO A 362 26.69 29.23 -22.25
CA PRO A 362 25.50 29.97 -22.68
C PRO A 362 24.51 30.18 -21.52
N GLN A 363 25.00 30.77 -20.41
CA GLN A 363 24.20 31.03 -19.21
C GLN A 363 22.89 31.79 -19.52
N PRO A 364 22.86 32.83 -20.37
CA PRO A 364 21.62 33.57 -20.64
C PRO A 364 20.49 32.71 -21.22
N LEU A 365 20.82 31.55 -21.82
CA LEU A 365 19.82 30.61 -22.31
C LEU A 365 19.07 29.90 -21.18
N LEU A 366 19.61 29.85 -19.97
CA LEU A 366 18.98 29.20 -18.82
C LEU A 366 18.10 30.14 -18.00
N ASP A 367 18.21 31.46 -18.17
CA ASP A 367 17.53 32.44 -17.32
C ASP A 367 16.01 32.37 -17.42
N ALA A 368 15.47 32.17 -18.62
CA ALA A 368 14.03 32.03 -18.87
C ALA A 368 13.56 30.56 -18.92
N MET A 369 14.40 29.61 -18.51
CA MET A 369 14.08 28.20 -18.56
C MET A 369 12.85 27.86 -17.70
N PRO A 370 11.92 26.99 -18.18
CA PRO A 370 10.75 26.63 -17.40
C PRO A 370 11.15 25.94 -16.11
N ARG A 371 10.91 26.61 -14.97
CA ARG A 371 11.11 26.02 -13.64
C ARG A 371 10.02 24.99 -13.40
N ARG A 372 10.38 23.71 -13.38
CA ARG A 372 9.43 22.62 -13.18
C ARG A 372 9.10 22.50 -11.69
N ALA A 373 7.80 22.47 -11.38
CA ALA A 373 7.33 22.17 -10.03
C ALA A 373 7.66 20.70 -9.71
N TRP A 374 8.72 20.48 -8.93
CA TRP A 374 9.09 19.16 -8.46
C TRP A 374 8.38 18.84 -7.15
N ARG A 375 7.66 17.72 -7.12
CA ARG A 375 7.16 17.12 -5.88
C ARG A 375 8.15 16.05 -5.44
N SER A 376 8.61 16.14 -4.20
CA SER A 376 9.56 15.15 -3.69
C SER A 376 8.93 13.76 -3.69
N PRO A 377 9.68 12.70 -4.07
CA PRO A 377 9.20 11.33 -3.99
C PRO A 377 8.72 10.92 -2.59
N ARG A 378 9.26 11.57 -1.55
CA ARG A 378 8.87 11.33 -0.15
C ARG A 378 7.49 11.91 0.18
N VAL A 379 7.16 13.11 -0.30
CA VAL A 379 5.80 13.67 -0.13
C VAL A 379 4.78 12.79 -0.85
N ALA A 380 5.10 12.31 -2.06
CA ALA A 380 4.28 11.33 -2.73
C ALA A 380 4.13 10.05 -1.89
N ALA A 381 5.21 9.53 -1.30
CA ALA A 381 5.15 8.34 -0.45
C ALA A 381 4.27 8.53 0.79
N VAL A 382 4.32 9.69 1.44
CA VAL A 382 3.42 10.01 2.57
C VAL A 382 1.95 9.97 2.11
N ALA A 383 1.63 10.55 0.96
CA ALA A 383 0.27 10.49 0.41
C ALA A 383 -0.17 9.05 0.12
N HIS A 384 0.71 8.20 -0.43
CA HIS A 384 0.41 6.78 -0.64
C HIS A 384 0.20 6.04 0.69
N VAL A 385 1.03 6.30 1.71
CA VAL A 385 0.88 5.70 3.04
C VAL A 385 -0.45 6.06 3.67
N ILE A 386 -0.87 7.33 3.58
CA ILE A 386 -2.19 7.78 4.06
C ILE A 386 -3.31 7.05 3.30
N ALA A 387 -3.22 6.97 1.97
CA ALA A 387 -4.23 6.28 1.16
C ALA A 387 -4.31 4.78 1.51
N ILE A 388 -3.18 4.10 1.68
CA ILE A 388 -3.10 2.69 2.07
C ILE A 388 -3.71 2.48 3.46
N ALA A 389 -3.39 3.36 4.42
CA ALA A 389 -3.96 3.31 5.77
C ALA A 389 -5.48 3.52 5.75
N ALA A 390 -5.98 4.45 4.94
CA ALA A 390 -7.41 4.68 4.77
C ALA A 390 -8.13 3.46 4.17
N CYS A 391 -7.54 2.84 3.13
CA CYS A 391 -8.07 1.60 2.56
C CYS A 391 -8.09 0.47 3.60
N ALA A 392 -7.02 0.30 4.37
CA ALA A 392 -6.96 -0.70 5.43
C ALA A 392 -8.03 -0.47 6.51
N ALA A 393 -8.24 0.78 6.92
CA ALA A 393 -9.28 1.15 7.88
C ALA A 393 -10.69 0.89 7.33
N ALA A 394 -10.96 1.17 6.06
CA ALA A 394 -12.24 0.87 5.41
C ALA A 394 -12.52 -0.63 5.39
N VAL A 395 -11.55 -1.46 5.00
CA VAL A 395 -11.67 -2.92 4.98
C VAL A 395 -11.84 -3.48 6.40
N ALA A 396 -11.11 -2.94 7.38
CA ALA A 396 -11.28 -3.31 8.78
C ALA A 396 -12.69 -2.97 9.29
N THR A 397 -13.19 -1.77 9.01
CA THR A 397 -14.53 -1.36 9.43
C THR A 397 -15.60 -2.25 8.81
N TRP A 398 -15.47 -2.59 7.52
CA TRP A 398 -16.36 -3.54 6.84
C TRP A 398 -16.31 -4.94 7.47
N GLY A 399 -15.11 -5.47 7.72
CA GLY A 399 -14.95 -6.77 8.38
C GLY A 399 -15.55 -6.80 9.78
N ALA A 400 -15.37 -5.72 10.55
CA ALA A 400 -15.94 -5.56 11.88
C ALA A 400 -17.47 -5.46 11.86
N ALA A 401 -18.04 -4.75 10.88
CA ALA A 401 -19.48 -4.69 10.66
C ALA A 401 -20.07 -6.08 10.39
N ASN A 402 -19.47 -6.87 9.49
CA ASN A 402 -19.95 -8.21 9.16
C ASN A 402 -19.88 -9.18 10.35
N ASN A 403 -18.84 -9.08 11.19
CA ASN A 403 -18.76 -9.88 12.42
C ASN A 403 -19.80 -9.44 13.47
N ASN A 404 -20.10 -8.14 13.58
CA ASN A 404 -21.16 -7.65 14.44
C ASN A 404 -22.54 -8.13 13.97
N GLU A 405 -22.80 -8.10 12.66
CA GLU A 405 -24.03 -8.63 12.08
C GLU A 405 -24.21 -10.11 12.43
N LYS A 406 -23.16 -10.94 12.22
CA LYS A 406 -23.18 -12.36 12.63
C LYS A 406 -23.44 -12.56 14.12
N LEU A 407 -22.84 -11.72 14.98
CA LEU A 407 -23.08 -11.76 16.43
C LEU A 407 -24.54 -11.44 16.76
N MET A 408 -25.10 -10.39 16.16
CA MET A 408 -26.49 -9.97 16.39
C MET A 408 -27.48 -11.03 15.90
N THR A 409 -27.28 -11.58 14.70
CA THR A 409 -28.14 -12.63 14.14
C THR A 409 -28.11 -13.90 14.99
N ARG A 410 -26.93 -14.30 15.49
CA ARG A 410 -26.82 -15.46 16.37
C ARG A 410 -27.58 -15.27 17.68
N ILE A 411 -27.35 -14.16 18.38
CA ILE A 411 -28.00 -13.87 19.67
C ILE A 411 -29.50 -13.67 19.47
N GLY A 412 -29.92 -12.96 18.43
CA GLY A 412 -31.32 -12.81 18.07
C GLY A 412 -32.01 -14.15 17.83
N GLY A 413 -31.35 -15.07 17.12
CA GLY A 413 -31.85 -16.43 16.92
C GLY A 413 -31.96 -17.25 18.21
N HIS A 414 -31.02 -17.09 19.15
CA HIS A 414 -31.11 -17.74 20.47
C HIS A 414 -32.27 -17.17 21.32
N LEU A 415 -32.46 -15.85 21.31
CA LEU A 415 -33.59 -15.19 21.98
C LEU A 415 -34.91 -15.69 21.39
N GLU A 416 -35.03 -15.69 20.07
CA GLU A 416 -36.25 -16.13 19.40
C GLU A 416 -36.54 -17.62 19.68
N ARG A 417 -35.51 -18.48 19.66
CA ARG A 417 -35.65 -19.89 20.03
C ARG A 417 -36.17 -20.06 21.46
N TYR A 418 -35.65 -19.29 22.42
CA TYR A 418 -36.13 -19.35 23.80
C TYR A 418 -37.60 -18.95 23.92
N HIS A 419 -38.02 -17.86 23.26
CA HIS A 419 -39.40 -17.38 23.31
C HIS A 419 -40.40 -18.32 22.62
N ARG A 420 -39.98 -19.07 21.60
CA ARG A 420 -40.83 -20.04 20.91
C ARG A 420 -41.06 -21.34 21.69
N ILE A 421 -40.21 -21.70 22.65
CA ILE A 421 -40.33 -22.96 23.41
C ILE A 421 -41.42 -22.81 24.50
N PRO A 422 -42.50 -23.62 24.46
CA PRO A 422 -43.54 -23.58 25.48
C PRO A 422 -42.99 -23.86 26.88
N ALA A 423 -43.60 -23.27 27.91
CA ALA A 423 -43.19 -23.47 29.31
C ALA A 423 -43.33 -24.93 29.78
N THR A 424 -44.15 -25.74 29.09
CA THR A 424 -44.32 -27.17 29.38
C THR A 424 -43.09 -28.01 29.02
N GLN A 425 -42.19 -27.52 28.15
CA GLN A 425 -41.00 -28.24 27.70
C GLN A 425 -39.73 -27.76 28.44
N ASP A 426 -39.70 -27.96 29.76
CA ASP A 426 -38.65 -27.44 30.64
C ASP A 426 -37.22 -27.82 30.19
N ALA A 427 -36.98 -29.07 29.81
CA ALA A 427 -35.63 -29.51 29.40
C ALA A 427 -35.12 -28.73 28.17
N ALA A 428 -35.97 -28.56 27.15
CA ALA A 428 -35.62 -27.81 25.95
C ALA A 428 -35.45 -26.31 26.25
N ARG A 429 -36.27 -25.76 27.15
CA ARG A 429 -36.20 -24.36 27.57
C ARG A 429 -34.93 -24.08 28.37
N ARG A 430 -34.52 -24.99 29.26
CA ARG A 430 -33.23 -24.93 29.97
C ARG A 430 -32.04 -25.00 29.01
N ASP A 431 -32.10 -25.82 27.97
CA ASP A 431 -31.02 -25.88 26.99
C ASP A 431 -30.91 -24.60 26.16
N ALA A 432 -32.04 -23.98 25.77
CA ALA A 432 -32.03 -22.66 25.14
C ALA A 432 -31.52 -21.56 26.10
N LEU A 433 -31.87 -21.64 27.38
CA LEU A 433 -31.39 -20.72 28.42
C LEU A 433 -29.86 -20.80 28.61
N LYS A 434 -29.26 -22.00 28.56
CA LYS A 434 -27.79 -22.15 28.61
C LYS A 434 -27.08 -21.40 27.47
N ALA A 435 -27.67 -21.42 26.27
CA ALA A 435 -27.11 -20.67 25.14
C ALA A 435 -27.16 -19.16 25.38
N LEU A 436 -28.27 -18.64 25.91
CA LEU A 436 -28.42 -17.23 26.27
C LEU A 436 -27.47 -16.80 27.41
N ALA A 437 -27.31 -17.63 28.43
CA ALA A 437 -26.36 -17.38 29.51
C ALA A 437 -24.91 -17.30 28.98
N SER A 438 -24.53 -18.21 28.07
CA SER A 438 -23.23 -18.17 27.40
C SER A 438 -23.01 -16.90 26.58
N ASP A 439 -24.05 -16.43 25.86
CA ASP A 439 -23.99 -15.15 25.13
C ASP A 439 -23.88 -13.95 26.08
N ARG A 440 -24.63 -13.94 27.19
CA ARG A 440 -24.52 -12.91 28.25
C ARG A 440 -23.10 -12.84 28.78
N ASP A 441 -22.54 -13.98 29.21
CA ASP A 441 -21.17 -14.07 29.73
C ASP A 441 -20.13 -13.62 28.70
N GLN A 442 -20.36 -13.88 27.42
CA GLN A 442 -19.50 -13.39 26.35
C GLN A 442 -19.56 -11.86 26.22
N LEU A 443 -20.75 -11.27 26.19
CA LEU A 443 -20.91 -9.82 26.07
C LEU A 443 -20.41 -9.08 27.31
N ASP A 444 -20.67 -9.63 28.49
CA ASP A 444 -20.20 -9.12 29.77
C ASP A 444 -18.66 -9.17 29.88
N ARG A 445 -18.03 -10.24 29.36
CA ARG A 445 -16.56 -10.26 29.18
C ARG A 445 -16.07 -9.15 28.26
N TYR A 446 -16.76 -8.86 27.16
CA TYR A 446 -16.37 -7.74 26.28
C TYR A 446 -16.51 -6.38 26.95
N ALA A 447 -17.52 -6.20 27.82
CA ALA A 447 -17.67 -4.98 28.60
C ALA A 447 -16.53 -4.80 29.62
N ARG A 448 -16.06 -5.89 30.27
CA ARG A 448 -14.97 -5.83 31.25
C ARG A 448 -13.57 -5.75 30.65
N VAL A 449 -13.26 -6.60 29.69
CA VAL A 449 -11.89 -6.78 29.15
C VAL A 449 -11.65 -5.90 27.91
N GLY A 450 -12.72 -5.43 27.27
CA GLY A 450 -12.68 -4.67 26.03
C GLY A 450 -13.18 -5.47 24.84
N VAL A 451 -13.69 -4.74 23.85
CA VAL A 451 -14.25 -5.31 22.63
C VAL A 451 -13.11 -5.79 21.72
N PRO A 452 -13.15 -7.05 21.23
CA PRO A 452 -12.11 -7.54 20.33
C PRO A 452 -12.08 -6.73 19.02
N LEU A 453 -10.90 -6.56 18.42
CA LEU A 453 -10.71 -5.77 17.20
C LEU A 453 -11.70 -6.13 16.07
N ARG A 454 -11.99 -7.43 15.91
CA ARG A 454 -12.96 -7.94 14.93
C ARG A 454 -14.40 -7.48 15.12
N LEU A 455 -14.74 -6.85 16.24
CA LEU A 455 -16.05 -6.26 16.54
C LEU A 455 -15.98 -4.74 16.75
N SER A 456 -14.79 -4.13 16.64
CA SER A 456 -14.50 -2.75 17.02
C SER A 456 -14.82 -1.76 15.89
N PHE A 457 -14.00 -0.71 15.72
CA PHE A 457 -14.11 0.32 14.69
C PHE A 457 -15.46 1.07 14.70
N GLY A 458 -16.01 1.28 15.91
CA GLY A 458 -17.30 1.96 16.08
C GLY A 458 -18.53 1.13 15.68
N THR A 459 -18.35 -0.12 15.25
CA THR A 459 -19.45 -0.99 14.78
C THR A 459 -20.07 -1.86 15.87
N TYR A 460 -19.48 -1.89 17.07
CA TYR A 460 -19.93 -2.75 18.16
C TYR A 460 -21.35 -2.41 18.63
N ARG A 461 -22.26 -3.39 18.57
CA ARG A 461 -23.66 -3.24 19.04
C ARG A 461 -24.07 -4.25 20.12
N GLY A 462 -23.17 -5.14 20.54
CA GLY A 462 -23.50 -6.22 21.46
C GLY A 462 -24.04 -5.76 22.82
N SER A 463 -23.56 -4.63 23.34
CA SER A 463 -24.04 -4.08 24.63
C SER A 463 -25.53 -3.74 24.65
N ARG A 464 -26.13 -3.44 23.49
CA ARG A 464 -27.58 -3.15 23.40
C ARG A 464 -28.46 -4.38 23.59
N LEU A 465 -27.89 -5.57 23.45
CA LEU A 465 -28.62 -6.84 23.59
C LEU A 465 -28.65 -7.34 25.03
N LEU A 466 -27.80 -6.80 25.92
CA LEU A 466 -27.70 -7.25 27.31
C LEU A 466 -29.04 -7.20 28.06
N PRO A 467 -29.82 -6.08 28.02
CA PRO A 467 -31.09 -6.01 28.73
C PRO A 467 -32.08 -7.09 28.26
N ALA A 468 -32.20 -7.32 26.96
CA ALA A 468 -33.10 -8.32 26.41
C ALA A 468 -32.71 -9.76 26.81
N ILE A 469 -31.41 -10.05 26.93
CA ILE A 469 -30.93 -11.34 27.42
C ILE A 469 -31.17 -11.47 28.92
N ASP A 470 -30.93 -10.41 29.68
CA ASP A 470 -31.13 -10.39 31.13
C ASP A 470 -32.61 -10.61 31.49
N ASP A 471 -33.52 -9.96 30.77
CA ASP A 471 -34.97 -10.14 30.91
C ASP A 471 -35.38 -11.57 30.54
N ALA A 472 -34.85 -12.12 29.45
CA ALA A 472 -35.14 -13.50 29.05
C ALA A 472 -34.67 -14.51 30.11
N ILE A 473 -33.49 -14.28 30.72
CA ILE A 473 -32.97 -15.13 31.80
C ILE A 473 -33.83 -14.99 33.07
N ALA A 474 -34.21 -13.76 33.43
CA ALA A 474 -35.05 -13.50 34.60
C ALA A 474 -36.48 -14.08 34.46
N SER A 475 -36.99 -14.19 33.23
CA SER A 475 -38.32 -14.74 32.95
C SER A 475 -38.47 -16.26 33.16
N TYR A 476 -37.37 -16.98 33.37
CA TYR A 476 -37.43 -18.44 33.52
C TYR A 476 -37.87 -18.82 34.94
N GLU A 477 -39.01 -19.50 35.04
CA GLU A 477 -39.52 -20.08 36.28
C GLU A 477 -39.45 -21.62 36.20
N PRO A 478 -38.73 -22.29 37.11
CA PRO A 478 -38.64 -23.74 37.11
C PRO A 478 -40.00 -24.37 37.49
N PRO A 479 -40.37 -25.52 36.91
CA PRO A 479 -41.60 -26.20 37.27
C PRO A 479 -41.59 -26.55 38.77
N PRO A 480 -42.75 -26.50 39.44
CA PRO A 480 -42.84 -26.84 40.86
C PRO A 480 -42.31 -28.25 41.09
N PRO A 481 -41.55 -28.49 42.18
CA PRO A 481 -41.02 -29.81 42.47
C PRO A 481 -42.18 -30.82 42.59
N PRO A 482 -42.03 -32.04 42.06
CA PRO A 482 -43.05 -33.07 42.23
C PRO A 482 -43.35 -33.28 43.72
N PRO A 483 -44.60 -33.65 44.09
CA PRO A 483 -44.95 -33.88 45.47
C PRO A 483 -44.06 -34.96 46.09
N ALA A 484 -43.66 -34.76 47.34
CA ALA A 484 -42.90 -35.75 48.09
C ALA A 484 -43.80 -36.97 48.35
N VAL A 485 -43.43 -38.13 47.79
CA VAL A 485 -44.10 -39.41 47.98
C VAL A 485 -43.18 -40.31 48.82
N VAL A 486 -43.68 -40.77 49.97
CA VAL A 486 -43.07 -41.86 50.73
C VAL A 486 -43.88 -43.12 50.49
N THR A 487 -43.26 -44.10 49.84
CA THR A 487 -43.86 -45.42 49.60
C THR A 487 -43.50 -46.35 50.74
N LEU A 488 -44.52 -46.90 51.40
CA LEU A 488 -44.37 -47.89 52.47
C LEU A 488 -44.82 -49.26 51.95
N ASP A 489 -43.97 -50.28 52.13
CA ASP A 489 -44.29 -51.66 51.74
C ASP A 489 -45.31 -52.28 52.70
N SER A 490 -46.49 -52.67 52.21
CA SER A 490 -47.57 -53.23 53.01
C SER A 490 -47.19 -54.55 53.68
N MET A 491 -46.19 -55.29 53.18
CA MET A 491 -45.70 -56.53 53.78
C MET A 491 -44.94 -56.29 55.08
N SER A 492 -44.29 -55.13 55.19
CA SER A 492 -43.62 -54.68 56.41
C SER A 492 -44.62 -54.17 57.46
N LEU A 493 -45.77 -53.65 57.00
CA LEU A 493 -46.78 -53.03 57.86
C LEU A 493 -47.87 -54.01 58.35
N PHE A 494 -48.31 -54.95 57.51
CA PHE A 494 -49.51 -55.77 57.73
C PHE A 494 -49.26 -57.26 57.49
N ASP A 495 -50.10 -58.11 58.09
CA ASP A 495 -50.21 -59.53 57.71
C ASP A 495 -51.08 -59.72 56.46
N SER A 496 -50.93 -60.87 55.79
CA SER A 496 -51.70 -61.21 54.59
C SER A 496 -53.20 -61.18 54.88
N GLY A 497 -53.97 -60.51 54.01
CA GLY A 497 -55.43 -60.34 54.18
C GLY A 497 -55.87 -59.49 55.37
N ASN A 498 -54.93 -58.90 56.13
CA ASN A 498 -55.21 -58.12 57.33
C ASN A 498 -54.89 -56.64 57.13
N ALA A 499 -55.55 -55.78 57.92
CA ALA A 499 -55.34 -54.34 58.01
C ALA A 499 -54.87 -53.90 59.42
N ARG A 500 -54.52 -54.83 60.31
CA ARG A 500 -53.88 -54.52 61.60
C ARG A 500 -52.36 -54.37 61.44
N LEU A 501 -51.82 -53.24 61.92
CA LEU A 501 -50.39 -52.94 61.89
C LEU A 501 -49.59 -53.90 62.79
N LYS A 502 -48.39 -54.29 62.35
CA LYS A 502 -47.44 -55.10 63.13
C LYS A 502 -46.74 -54.24 64.19
N SER A 503 -46.30 -54.86 65.30
CA SER A 503 -45.62 -54.17 66.40
C SER A 503 -44.20 -53.66 66.07
N GLY A 504 -43.58 -54.14 64.97
CA GLY A 504 -42.24 -53.71 64.51
C GLY A 504 -42.24 -52.60 63.46
N THR A 505 -43.40 -52.03 63.16
CA THR A 505 -43.64 -51.09 62.03
C THR A 505 -43.21 -49.64 62.32
N THR A 506 -42.72 -49.36 63.54
CA THR A 506 -42.49 -48.01 64.06
C THR A 506 -41.49 -47.18 63.25
N ARG A 507 -40.44 -47.77 62.68
CA ARG A 507 -39.36 -47.00 62.03
C ARG A 507 -39.83 -46.26 60.77
N ALA A 508 -40.43 -46.97 59.81
CA ALA A 508 -40.89 -46.36 58.56
C ALA A 508 -42.05 -45.37 58.78
N MET A 509 -42.81 -45.56 59.85
CA MET A 509 -43.87 -44.63 60.25
C MET A 509 -43.33 -43.39 60.97
N VAL A 510 -42.25 -43.50 61.74
CA VAL A 510 -41.54 -42.35 62.30
C VAL A 510 -40.96 -41.49 61.19
N ASP A 511 -40.33 -42.09 60.18
CA ASP A 511 -39.82 -41.38 59.00
C ASP A 511 -40.96 -40.62 58.28
N ALA A 512 -42.16 -41.22 58.20
CA ALA A 512 -43.34 -40.56 57.65
C ALA A 512 -43.82 -39.38 58.51
N ILE A 513 -43.81 -39.51 59.84
CA ILE A 513 -44.15 -38.42 60.76
C ILE A 513 -43.17 -37.26 60.64
N GLU A 514 -41.86 -37.55 60.57
CA GLU A 514 -40.83 -36.54 60.37
C GLU A 514 -41.03 -35.79 59.05
N LEU A 515 -41.33 -36.51 57.97
CA LEU A 515 -41.65 -35.90 56.68
C LEU A 515 -42.87 -34.99 56.74
N ILE A 516 -43.96 -35.43 57.38
CA ILE A 516 -45.19 -34.64 57.51
C ILE A 516 -44.95 -33.38 58.35
N LYS A 517 -44.25 -33.52 59.50
CA LYS A 517 -43.92 -32.38 60.38
C LYS A 517 -42.96 -31.39 59.72
N ALA A 518 -42.06 -31.86 58.86
CA ALA A 518 -41.16 -31.00 58.09
C ALA A 518 -41.87 -30.15 57.02
N HIS A 519 -43.14 -30.45 56.69
CA HIS A 519 -43.91 -29.74 55.66
C HIS A 519 -45.26 -29.22 56.20
N PRO A 520 -45.24 -28.25 57.13
CA PRO A 520 -46.47 -27.67 57.68
C PRO A 520 -47.31 -27.01 56.57
N GLY A 521 -48.64 -27.15 56.64
CA GLY A 521 -49.57 -26.58 55.66
C GLY A 521 -49.85 -27.44 54.43
N LYS A 522 -49.34 -28.68 54.37
CA LYS A 522 -49.73 -29.68 53.36
C LYS A 522 -50.74 -30.68 53.92
N ARG A 523 -51.63 -31.18 53.06
CA ARG A 523 -52.50 -32.33 53.36
C ARG A 523 -51.79 -33.63 53.01
N VAL A 524 -52.09 -34.66 53.77
CA VAL A 524 -51.47 -35.98 53.60
C VAL A 524 -52.48 -36.91 52.94
N LEU A 525 -52.18 -37.39 51.74
CA LEU A 525 -52.96 -38.44 51.07
C LEU A 525 -52.32 -39.80 51.35
N ILE A 526 -53.08 -40.70 51.98
CA ILE A 526 -52.69 -42.08 52.25
C ILE A 526 -53.43 -42.98 51.26
N ALA A 527 -52.69 -43.51 50.28
CA ALA A 527 -53.23 -44.34 49.22
C ALA A 527 -52.86 -45.82 49.46
N GLY A 528 -53.87 -46.68 49.59
CA GLY A 528 -53.69 -48.13 49.73
C GLY A 528 -53.80 -48.86 48.40
N TYR A 529 -52.95 -49.87 48.20
CA TYR A 529 -52.92 -50.74 47.02
C TYR A 529 -52.89 -52.22 47.42
N ALA A 530 -53.47 -53.07 46.57
CA ALA A 530 -53.48 -54.53 46.71
C ALA A 530 -52.85 -55.19 45.45
N ASP A 531 -52.48 -56.46 45.57
CA ASP A 531 -52.17 -57.30 44.41
C ASP A 531 -53.45 -57.86 43.79
N ASP A 532 -53.33 -58.52 42.64
CA ASP A 532 -54.45 -59.11 41.89
C ASP A 532 -55.03 -60.39 42.54
N GLN A 533 -54.55 -60.76 43.72
CA GLN A 533 -54.94 -62.01 44.38
C GLN A 533 -56.20 -61.79 45.21
N GLY A 534 -57.37 -62.01 44.60
CA GLY A 534 -58.65 -61.94 45.30
C GLY A 534 -59.79 -61.44 44.43
N ARG A 535 -60.91 -61.09 45.06
CA ARG A 535 -62.01 -60.38 44.39
C ARG A 535 -61.70 -58.88 44.38
N PRO A 536 -61.87 -58.16 43.26
CA PRO A 536 -61.61 -56.73 43.17
C PRO A 536 -62.28 -55.91 44.29
N ASP A 537 -63.55 -56.20 44.63
CA ASP A 537 -64.27 -55.51 45.71
C ASP A 537 -63.63 -55.71 47.09
N ARG A 538 -63.08 -56.91 47.33
CA ARG A 538 -62.36 -57.22 48.58
C ARG A 538 -61.00 -56.53 48.61
N ASN A 539 -60.30 -56.48 47.48
CA ASN A 539 -59.02 -55.78 47.35
C ASN A 539 -59.19 -54.27 47.57
N LEU A 540 -60.27 -53.68 47.03
CA LEU A 540 -60.63 -52.29 47.28
C LEU A 540 -60.89 -52.05 48.77
N THR A 541 -61.76 -52.85 49.38
CA THR A 541 -62.08 -52.74 50.82
C THR A 541 -60.83 -52.89 51.69
N LEU A 542 -59.97 -53.87 51.39
CA LEU A 542 -58.72 -54.12 52.11
C LEU A 542 -57.73 -52.97 51.96
N SER A 543 -57.63 -52.39 50.76
CA SER A 543 -56.76 -51.24 50.50
C SER A 543 -57.21 -49.99 51.27
N ILE A 544 -58.52 -49.74 51.37
CA ILE A 544 -59.09 -48.66 52.19
C ILE A 544 -58.83 -48.91 53.67
N ALA A 545 -59.08 -50.12 54.14
CA ALA A 545 -58.88 -50.48 55.55
C ALA A 545 -57.41 -50.33 55.98
N ARG A 546 -56.46 -50.73 55.12
CA ARG A 546 -55.02 -50.52 55.36
C ARG A 546 -54.64 -49.05 55.39
N ALA A 547 -55.15 -48.25 54.44
CA ALA A 547 -54.92 -46.81 54.43
C ALA A 547 -55.50 -46.13 55.69
N SER A 548 -56.69 -46.56 56.15
CA SER A 548 -57.28 -46.10 57.41
C SER A 548 -56.41 -46.47 58.62
N ALA A 549 -55.92 -47.70 58.69
CA ALA A 549 -55.08 -48.15 59.80
C ALA A 549 -53.77 -47.34 59.89
N VAL A 550 -53.16 -47.02 58.74
CA VAL A 550 -52.00 -46.12 58.69
C VAL A 550 -52.37 -44.70 59.14
N ARG A 551 -53.51 -44.15 58.68
CA ARG A 551 -54.01 -42.84 59.12
C ARG A 551 -54.18 -42.79 60.63
N ASP A 552 -54.91 -43.76 61.19
CA ASP A 552 -55.30 -43.76 62.60
C ASP A 552 -54.05 -43.84 63.48
N TRP A 553 -53.10 -44.70 63.11
CA TRP A 553 -51.80 -44.76 63.78
C TRP A 553 -51.03 -43.44 63.68
N LEU A 554 -51.01 -42.79 62.51
CA LEU A 554 -50.33 -41.50 62.33
C LEU A 554 -50.99 -40.39 63.16
N VAL A 555 -52.32 -40.34 63.24
CA VAL A 555 -53.05 -39.38 64.08
C VAL A 555 -52.68 -39.58 65.54
N ASP A 556 -52.75 -40.81 66.03
CA ASP A 556 -52.48 -41.15 67.43
C ASP A 556 -51.01 -40.87 67.82
N ALA A 557 -50.06 -41.22 66.96
CA ALA A 557 -48.62 -41.10 67.24
C ALA A 557 -48.06 -39.69 67.00
N SER A 558 -48.64 -38.91 66.08
CA SER A 558 -48.12 -37.58 65.72
C SER A 558 -48.82 -36.42 66.44
N GLY A 559 -50.06 -36.63 66.91
CA GLY A 559 -50.93 -35.59 67.48
C GLY A 559 -51.55 -34.64 66.44
N LEU A 560 -51.46 -34.97 65.15
CA LEU A 560 -52.03 -34.17 64.06
C LEU A 560 -53.54 -34.41 63.92
N PRO A 561 -54.33 -33.39 63.55
CA PRO A 561 -55.78 -33.55 63.43
C PRO A 561 -56.13 -34.48 62.27
N ALA A 562 -57.13 -35.34 62.46
CA ALA A 562 -57.59 -36.28 61.44
C ALA A 562 -57.99 -35.59 60.12
N THR A 563 -58.41 -34.32 60.17
CA THR A 563 -58.76 -33.49 59.01
C THR A 563 -57.57 -33.20 58.08
N GLN A 564 -56.33 -33.39 58.53
CA GLN A 564 -55.13 -33.23 57.71
C GLN A 564 -54.85 -34.44 56.80
N PHE A 565 -55.51 -35.57 57.05
CA PHE A 565 -55.29 -36.83 56.34
C PHE A 565 -56.50 -37.20 55.47
N ALA A 566 -56.26 -37.48 54.20
CA ALA A 566 -57.21 -38.10 53.28
C ALA A 566 -56.79 -39.55 53.02
N ILE A 567 -57.76 -40.47 52.96
CA ILE A 567 -57.52 -41.87 52.60
C ILE A 567 -58.09 -42.16 51.22
N GLN A 568 -57.40 -42.99 50.44
CA GLN A 568 -57.90 -43.49 49.16
C GLN A 568 -57.51 -44.96 49.01
N GLY A 569 -58.46 -45.81 48.66
CA GLY A 569 -58.17 -47.17 48.22
C GLY A 569 -58.17 -47.24 46.70
N TYR A 570 -57.16 -47.89 46.12
CA TYR A 570 -57.11 -48.18 44.69
C TYR A 570 -57.30 -49.67 44.37
N GLY A 571 -57.38 -50.54 45.38
CA GLY A 571 -57.42 -51.99 45.15
C GLY A 571 -56.24 -52.45 44.30
N ASP A 572 -56.52 -53.32 43.32
CA ASP A 572 -55.57 -53.87 42.35
C ASP A 572 -55.48 -53.07 41.04
N THR A 573 -56.21 -51.95 40.93
CA THR A 573 -56.36 -51.20 39.67
C THR A 573 -55.13 -50.40 39.23
N ARG A 574 -54.12 -50.25 40.10
CA ARG A 574 -52.89 -49.48 39.85
C ARG A 574 -51.62 -50.25 40.24
N PRO A 575 -51.26 -51.33 39.51
CA PRO A 575 -50.03 -52.07 39.76
C PRO A 575 -48.80 -51.26 39.31
N ILE A 576 -47.71 -51.35 40.07
CA ILE A 576 -46.40 -50.73 39.76
C ILE A 576 -45.36 -51.76 39.30
N ALA A 577 -45.65 -53.05 39.48
CA ALA A 577 -44.84 -54.17 39.06
C ALA A 577 -45.73 -55.29 38.51
N ASP A 578 -45.13 -56.25 37.83
CA ASP A 578 -45.87 -57.37 37.25
C ASP A 578 -46.44 -58.31 38.33
N ASN A 579 -47.76 -58.50 38.36
CA ASN A 579 -48.44 -59.38 39.31
C ASN A 579 -48.18 -60.88 39.04
N THR A 580 -47.59 -61.26 37.90
CA THR A 580 -47.26 -62.67 37.64
C THR A 580 -46.18 -63.21 38.59
N THR A 581 -45.28 -62.35 39.07
CA THR A 581 -44.17 -62.74 39.96
C THR A 581 -44.49 -62.50 41.43
N PRO A 582 -44.03 -63.36 42.37
CA PRO A 582 -44.19 -63.12 43.81
C PRO A 582 -43.58 -61.79 44.27
N GLN A 583 -42.46 -61.39 43.67
CA GLN A 583 -41.77 -60.13 43.97
C GLN A 583 -42.56 -58.92 43.48
N GLY A 584 -43.15 -58.99 42.28
CA GLY A 584 -44.00 -57.91 41.76
C GLY A 584 -45.31 -57.77 42.55
N ARG A 585 -45.94 -58.87 42.96
CA ARG A 585 -47.08 -58.82 43.90
C ARG A 585 -46.73 -58.17 45.23
N ALA A 586 -45.56 -58.49 45.79
CA ALA A 586 -45.09 -57.85 47.02
C ALA A 586 -44.97 -56.33 46.86
N ARG A 587 -44.44 -55.85 45.73
CA ARG A 587 -44.36 -54.40 45.43
C ARG A 587 -45.73 -53.75 45.21
N ASN A 588 -46.70 -54.48 44.64
CA ASN A 588 -48.05 -53.96 44.42
C ASN A 588 -48.86 -53.83 45.72
N ARG A 589 -48.56 -54.65 46.73
CA ARG A 589 -49.08 -54.50 48.09
C ARG A 589 -48.32 -53.38 48.82
N ARG A 590 -48.79 -52.15 48.70
CA ARG A 590 -48.13 -50.98 49.32
C ARG A 590 -49.14 -49.96 49.82
N VAL A 591 -48.65 -49.08 50.69
CA VAL A 591 -49.35 -47.85 51.08
C VAL A 591 -48.45 -46.68 50.76
N GLU A 592 -48.93 -45.73 49.97
CA GLU A 592 -48.20 -44.51 49.64
C GLU A 592 -48.71 -43.36 50.49
N ILE A 593 -47.79 -42.60 51.07
CA ILE A 593 -48.07 -41.35 51.77
C ILE A 593 -47.56 -40.22 50.88
N THR A 594 -48.48 -39.43 50.34
CA THR A 594 -48.18 -38.30 49.46
C THR A 594 -48.51 -36.99 50.15
N LEU A 595 -47.54 -36.07 50.20
CA LEU A 595 -47.78 -34.71 50.65
C LEU A 595 -48.32 -33.87 49.51
N VAL A 596 -49.58 -33.46 49.62
CA VAL A 596 -50.27 -32.64 48.61
C VAL A 596 -50.35 -31.19 49.11
N PRO A 597 -49.99 -30.20 48.28
CA PRO A 597 -50.20 -28.79 48.63
C PRO A 597 -51.66 -28.52 49.00
N ASP A 598 -51.93 -27.79 50.08
CA ASP A 598 -53.27 -27.32 50.41
C ASP A 598 -53.62 -26.09 49.56
N THR A 599 -53.64 -26.27 48.24
CA THR A 599 -54.07 -25.23 47.29
C THR A 599 -55.49 -25.59 46.84
N PRO A 600 -56.49 -24.68 46.94
CA PRO A 600 -57.74 -24.88 46.24
C PRO A 600 -57.40 -25.08 44.76
N ALA A 601 -57.93 -26.14 44.15
CA ALA A 601 -57.64 -26.53 42.78
C ALA A 601 -57.53 -25.29 41.88
N ALA A 602 -56.35 -25.10 41.30
CA ALA A 602 -56.09 -24.04 40.34
C ALA A 602 -57.23 -24.03 39.31
N ALA A 603 -57.83 -22.86 39.14
CA ALA A 603 -58.89 -22.62 38.17
C ALA A 603 -58.49 -23.21 36.82
N VAL A 604 -59.26 -24.20 36.37
CA VAL A 604 -59.25 -24.66 34.98
C VAL A 604 -59.62 -23.44 34.12
N PRO A 605 -58.73 -22.91 33.25
CA PRO A 605 -59.12 -21.87 32.32
C PRO A 605 -60.13 -22.47 31.34
N GLY A 606 -61.28 -21.82 31.21
CA GLY A 606 -62.46 -22.36 30.56
C GLY A 606 -62.24 -22.94 29.18
N ALA A 607 -62.80 -24.14 28.98
CA ALA A 607 -63.33 -24.52 27.69
C ALA A 607 -64.48 -23.55 27.36
N ALA A 608 -64.18 -22.54 26.55
CA ALA A 608 -65.21 -21.76 25.88
C ALA A 608 -65.85 -22.65 24.81
N ARG A 609 -67.19 -22.70 24.85
CA ARG A 609 -68.07 -23.22 23.81
C ARG A 609 -67.98 -22.37 22.55
#